data_AF-A0A109FIL5-F1
#
_entry.id   AF-A0A109FIL5-F1
#
_cell.length_a   1.000
_cell.length_b   1.000
_cell.length_c   1.000
_cell.angle_alpha   90.00
_cell.angle_beta   90.00
_cell.angle_gamma   90.00
#
_symmetry.space_group_name_H-M   'P 1'
#
loop_
_entity.id
_entity.type
_entity.pdbx_description
1 polymer ?
#
loop_
_entity_poly.entity_id
_entity_poly.type
_entity_poly.pdbx_seq_one_letter_code
_entity_poly.pdbx_strand_id
1 'polypeptide(L)'
;MRPNLIVAAAARSSRFADKPALPLDYFVNRTKALALYRQFIRATKSLGDARTRWETMEWIRNDFERNRAVVDSEKCKTLLSLGHRQLKQLGSTSSLIGGNTSKFRGGRRA
;
A
#
# COMPACT_ATOMS: atom_id res chain seq x y z
N MET A 1 -2.43 54.80 -27.14
CA MET A 1 -2.38 53.36 -27.49
C MET A 1 -1.43 52.66 -26.55
N ARG A 2 -1.90 51.76 -25.68
CA ARG A 2 -1.04 51.00 -24.75
C ARG A 2 -0.76 49.61 -25.34
N PRO A 3 0.50 49.21 -25.54
CA PRO A 3 0.82 47.90 -26.11
C PRO A 3 0.55 46.80 -25.07
N ASN A 4 -0.09 45.73 -25.52
CA ASN A 4 -0.42 44.58 -24.69
C ASN A 4 0.82 43.66 -24.60
N LEU A 5 1.49 43.65 -23.46
CA LEU A 5 2.62 42.76 -23.21
C LEU A 5 2.08 41.37 -22.84
N ILE A 6 2.09 40.45 -23.81
CA ILE A 6 1.88 39.03 -23.53
C ILE A 6 3.12 38.54 -22.77
N VAL A 7 3.02 38.51 -21.44
CA VAL A 7 4.02 37.87 -20.59
C VAL A 7 3.95 36.37 -20.88
N ALA A 8 4.97 35.82 -21.52
CA ALA A 8 5.09 34.38 -21.74
C ALA A 8 5.15 33.68 -20.36
N ALA A 9 4.10 32.94 -20.02
CA ALA A 9 4.05 32.17 -18.79
C ALA A 9 5.17 31.11 -18.80
N ALA A 10 6.02 31.13 -17.78
CA ALA A 10 7.10 30.15 -17.63
C ALA A 10 6.54 28.72 -17.69
N ALA A 11 7.16 27.87 -18.52
CA ALA A 11 6.75 26.47 -18.67
C ALA A 11 6.78 25.77 -17.30
N ARG A 12 5.61 25.28 -16.85
CA ARG A 12 5.51 24.53 -15.59
C ARG A 12 6.27 23.22 -15.76
N SER A 13 7.37 23.08 -15.03
CA SER A 13 8.10 21.81 -14.95
C SER A 13 7.16 20.70 -14.47
N SER A 14 7.05 19.63 -15.25
CA SER A 14 6.24 18.48 -14.86
C SER A 14 6.95 17.75 -13.71
N ARG A 15 6.20 17.21 -12.75
CA ARG A 15 6.76 16.36 -11.66
C ARG A 15 7.41 15.05 -12.15
N PHE A 16 7.36 14.83 -13.46
CA PHE A 16 7.89 13.67 -14.17
C PHE A 16 9.04 14.04 -15.11
N ALA A 17 9.44 15.32 -15.19
CA ALA A 17 10.46 15.80 -16.13
C ALA A 17 11.79 15.06 -15.98
N ASP A 18 12.20 14.77 -14.75
CA ASP A 18 13.49 14.13 -14.44
C ASP A 18 13.39 12.61 -14.19
N LYS A 19 12.23 11.99 -14.46
CA LYS A 19 11.99 10.57 -14.14
C LYS A 19 11.99 9.69 -15.38
N PRO A 20 12.59 8.49 -15.32
CA PRO A 20 12.52 7.54 -16.42
C PRO A 20 11.06 7.16 -16.68
N ALA A 21 10.70 7.06 -17.97
CA ALA A 21 9.39 6.58 -18.38
C ALA A 21 9.24 5.11 -17.96
N LEU A 22 8.33 4.83 -17.03
CA LEU A 22 8.01 3.48 -16.58
C LEU A 22 6.83 2.92 -17.40
N PRO A 23 6.77 1.59 -17.61
CA PRO A 23 5.66 0.97 -18.33
C PRO A 23 4.33 1.12 -17.59
N LEU A 24 3.21 1.14 -18.32
CA LEU A 24 1.87 1.25 -17.74
C LEU A 24 1.59 0.17 -16.69
N ASP A 25 2.01 -1.06 -16.98
CA ASP A 25 1.89 -2.22 -16.09
C ASP A 25 2.47 -1.96 -14.70
N TYR A 26 3.58 -1.24 -14.59
CA TYR A 26 4.18 -0.88 -13.31
C TYR A 26 3.21 -0.07 -12.45
N PHE A 27 2.53 0.92 -13.03
CA PHE A 27 1.59 1.76 -12.30
C PHE A 27 0.36 0.96 -11.85
N VAL A 28 -0.16 0.10 -12.72
CA VAL A 28 -1.29 -0.80 -12.38
C VAL A 28 -0.91 -1.78 -11.28
N ASN A 29 0.28 -2.36 -11.34
CA ASN A 29 0.77 -3.27 -10.30
C ASN A 29 1.02 -2.54 -8.98
N ARG A 30 1.53 -1.29 -9.02
CA ARG A 30 1.74 -0.46 -7.84
C ARG A 30 0.44 -0.09 -7.14
N THR A 31 -0.63 0.24 -7.87
CA THR A 31 -1.94 0.52 -7.26
C THR A 31 -2.50 -0.72 -6.58
N LYS A 32 -2.39 -1.89 -7.22
CA LYS A 32 -2.77 -3.20 -6.63
C LYS A 32 -1.96 -3.50 -5.36
N ALA A 33 -0.65 -3.29 -5.37
CA ALA A 33 0.20 -3.50 -4.20
C ALA A 33 -0.18 -2.59 -3.02
N LEU A 34 -0.45 -1.31 -3.28
CA LEU A 34 -0.90 -0.37 -2.24
C LEU A 34 -2.29 -0.72 -1.69
N ALA A 35 -3.19 -1.23 -2.53
CA ALA A 35 -4.48 -1.73 -2.10
C ALA A 35 -4.32 -2.96 -1.19
N LEU A 36 -3.46 -3.91 -1.58
CA LEU A 36 -3.15 -5.11 -0.80
C LEU A 36 -2.52 -4.77 0.55
N TYR A 37 -1.55 -3.85 0.60
CA TYR A 37 -0.95 -3.37 1.85
C TYR A 37 -2.01 -2.83 2.82
N ARG A 38 -2.95 -2.01 2.32
CA ARG A 38 -4.07 -1.52 3.14
C ARG A 38 -4.96 -2.65 3.66
N GLN A 39 -5.17 -3.70 2.88
CA GLN A 39 -5.95 -4.87 3.34
C GLN A 39 -5.23 -5.61 4.47
N PHE A 40 -3.92 -5.82 4.37
CA PHE A 40 -3.10 -6.39 5.44
C PHE A 40 -3.23 -5.58 6.74
N ILE A 41 -3.08 -4.26 6.69
CA ILE A 41 -3.19 -3.40 7.89
C ILE A 41 -4.59 -3.44 8.51
N ARG A 42 -5.64 -3.69 7.72
CA ARG A 42 -7.00 -3.91 8.27
C ARG A 42 -7.14 -5.29 8.89
N ALA A 43 -6.58 -6.32 8.27
CA ALA A 43 -6.59 -7.68 8.79
C ALA A 43 -5.80 -7.79 10.11
N THR A 44 -4.72 -7.04 10.29
CA THR A 44 -4.00 -7.02 11.58
C THR A 44 -4.81 -6.44 12.74
N LYS A 45 -5.93 -5.74 12.49
CA LYS A 45 -6.81 -5.25 13.56
C LYS A 45 -7.61 -6.36 14.25
N SER A 46 -7.80 -7.51 13.62
CA SER A 46 -8.46 -8.66 14.26
C SER A 46 -7.52 -9.46 15.16
N LEU A 47 -6.20 -9.23 15.08
CA LEU A 47 -5.23 -9.84 16.00
C LEU A 47 -5.43 -9.23 17.39
N GLY A 48 -5.79 -10.08 18.35
CA GLY A 48 -6.21 -9.67 19.70
C GLY A 48 -5.08 -9.17 20.60
N ASP A 49 -3.82 -9.44 20.28
CA ASP A 49 -2.67 -8.97 21.06
C ASP A 49 -1.96 -7.79 20.38
N ALA A 50 -1.67 -6.74 21.16
CA ALA A 50 -1.06 -5.51 20.68
C ALA A 50 0.40 -5.70 20.24
N ARG A 51 1.16 -6.54 20.95
CA ARG A 51 2.56 -6.83 20.61
C ARG A 51 2.65 -7.63 19.32
N THR A 52 1.90 -8.73 19.23
CA THR A 52 1.80 -9.55 18.02
C THR A 52 1.36 -8.72 16.82
N ARG A 53 0.39 -7.81 17.03
CA ARG A 53 -0.06 -6.88 15.99
C ARG A 53 1.09 -5.98 15.51
N TRP A 54 1.88 -5.39 16.41
CA TRP A 54 3.03 -4.55 16.04
C TRP A 54 4.06 -5.32 15.23
N GLU A 55 4.48 -6.48 15.73
CA GLU A 55 5.45 -7.35 15.06
C GLU A 55 4.97 -7.76 13.66
N THR A 56 3.68 -8.09 13.53
CA THR A 56 3.07 -8.42 12.22
C THR A 56 3.08 -7.22 11.27
N MET A 57 2.75 -6.01 11.76
CA MET A 57 2.77 -4.80 10.93
C MET A 57 4.19 -4.44 10.46
N GLU A 58 5.19 -4.60 11.32
CA GLU A 58 6.59 -4.39 10.99
C GLU A 58 7.08 -5.39 9.93
N TRP A 59 6.73 -6.68 10.10
CA TRP A 59 7.02 -7.72 9.12
C TRP A 59 6.39 -7.41 7.75
N ILE A 60 5.10 -7.06 7.71
CA ILE A 60 4.41 -6.67 6.47
C ILE A 60 5.14 -5.49 5.82
N ARG A 61 5.45 -4.44 6.59
CA ARG A 61 6.11 -3.25 6.05
C ARG A 61 7.46 -3.59 5.41
N ASN A 62 8.27 -4.38 6.10
CA ASN A 62 9.58 -4.78 5.61
C ASN A 62 9.47 -5.62 4.32
N ASP A 63 8.48 -6.51 4.21
CA ASP A 63 8.26 -7.30 2.99
C ASP A 63 7.91 -6.43 1.76
N PHE A 64 7.04 -5.44 1.93
CA PHE A 64 6.72 -4.48 0.87
C PHE A 64 7.89 -3.55 0.53
N GLU A 65 8.70 -3.15 1.52
CA GLU A 65 9.88 -2.30 1.30
C GLU A 65 10.98 -3.05 0.53
N ARG A 66 11.22 -4.33 0.84
CA ARG A 66 12.17 -5.20 0.10
C ARG A 66 11.83 -5.32 -1.38
N ASN A 67 10.53 -5.32 -1.72
CA ASN A 67 10.06 -5.48 -3.09
C ASN A 67 9.71 -4.15 -3.79
N ARG A 68 10.03 -2.99 -3.18
CA ARG A 68 9.63 -1.66 -3.69
C ARG A 68 10.19 -1.34 -5.09
N ALA A 69 11.38 -1.84 -5.40
CA ALA A 69 12.11 -1.52 -6.63
C ALA A 69 11.83 -2.49 -7.79
N VAL A 70 10.92 -3.46 -7.62
CA VAL A 70 10.58 -4.41 -8.68
C VAL A 70 9.77 -3.70 -9.76
N VAL A 71 10.31 -3.67 -10.99
CA VAL A 71 9.65 -3.10 -12.16
C VAL A 71 9.06 -4.18 -13.08
N ASP A 72 9.59 -5.41 -13.01
CA ASP A 72 9.13 -6.55 -13.82
C ASP A 72 7.68 -6.96 -13.49
N SER A 73 6.84 -6.98 -14.53
CA SER A 73 5.39 -7.23 -14.43
C SER A 73 5.09 -8.64 -13.92
N GLU A 74 5.80 -9.66 -14.41
CA GLU A 74 5.57 -11.06 -14.04
C GLU A 74 5.96 -11.33 -12.59
N LYS A 75 7.12 -10.82 -12.16
CA LYS A 75 7.53 -10.88 -10.76
C LYS A 75 6.54 -10.15 -9.85
N CYS A 76 6.05 -8.97 -10.23
CA CYS A 76 5.03 -8.26 -9.47
C CYS A 76 3.73 -9.05 -9.33
N LYS A 77 3.23 -9.68 -10.41
CA LYS A 77 2.01 -10.51 -10.37
C LYS A 77 2.18 -11.72 -9.44
N THR A 78 3.35 -12.35 -9.49
CA THR A 78 3.69 -13.49 -8.63
C THR A 78 3.71 -13.09 -7.16
N LEU A 79 4.36 -11.96 -6.83
CA LEU A 79 4.41 -11.40 -5.48
C LEU A 79 3.01 -10.99 -4.99
N LEU A 80 2.19 -10.36 -5.83
CA LEU A 80 0.81 -10.03 -5.49
C LEU A 80 0.01 -11.30 -5.17
N SER A 81 0.15 -12.35 -5.98
CA SER A 81 -0.52 -13.64 -5.77
C SER A 81 -0.06 -14.32 -4.47
N LEU A 82 1.23 -14.22 -4.14
CA LEU A 82 1.76 -14.67 -2.85
C LEU A 82 1.15 -13.88 -1.69
N GLY A 83 1.15 -12.55 -1.77
CA GLY A 83 0.59 -11.69 -0.74
C GLY A 83 -0.91 -11.90 -0.51
N HIS A 84 -1.69 -12.17 -1.56
CA HIS A 84 -3.12 -12.50 -1.40
C HIS A 84 -3.32 -13.82 -0.64
N ARG A 85 -2.47 -14.83 -0.90
CA ARG A 85 -2.48 -16.09 -0.15
C ARG A 85 -2.14 -15.88 1.33
N GLN A 86 -1.09 -15.11 1.61
CA GLN A 86 -0.68 -14.76 2.97
C GLN A 86 -1.78 -13.97 3.70
N LEU A 87 -2.45 -13.04 3.03
CA LEU A 87 -3.56 -12.28 3.60
C LEU A 87 -4.72 -13.21 4.00
N LYS A 88 -5.07 -14.18 3.15
CA LYS A 88 -6.10 -15.18 3.45
C LYS A 88 -5.72 -16.01 4.68
N GLN A 89 -4.46 -16.43 4.76
CA GLN A 89 -3.95 -17.18 5.92
C GLN A 89 -4.00 -16.34 7.20
N LEU A 90 -3.60 -15.06 7.14
CA LEU A 90 -3.67 -14.14 8.27
C LEU A 90 -5.11 -13.92 8.77
N GLY A 91 -6.07 -13.83 7.84
CA GLY A 91 -7.49 -13.78 8.17
C GLY A 91 -7.95 -15.04 8.92
N SER A 92 -7.61 -16.23 8.41
CA SER A 92 -7.96 -17.50 9.02
C SER A 92 -7.36 -17.68 10.42
N THR A 93 -6.08 -17.36 10.61
CA THR A 93 -5.43 -17.48 11.93
C THR A 93 -6.08 -16.56 12.95
N SER A 94 -6.47 -15.35 12.56
CA SER A 94 -7.16 -14.42 13.47
C SER A 94 -8.54 -14.93 13.92
N SER A 95 -9.24 -15.67 13.06
CA SER A 95 -10.52 -16.30 13.39
C SER A 95 -10.36 -17.46 14.39
N LEU A 96 -9.28 -18.23 14.27
CA LEU A 96 -8.99 -19.37 15.14
C LEU A 96 -8.55 -18.93 16.54
N ILE A 97 -7.86 -17.79 16.65
CA ILE A 97 -7.33 -17.27 17.92
C ILE A 97 -8.43 -16.69 18.83
N GLY A 98 -9.70 -16.60 18.36
CA GLY A 98 -10.81 -16.19 19.23
C GLY A 98 -10.65 -14.80 19.82
N GLY A 99 -9.98 -13.89 19.07
CA GLY A 99 -9.66 -12.56 19.56
C GLY A 99 -10.93 -11.80 19.95
N ASN A 100 -10.99 -11.30 21.17
CA ASN A 100 -12.03 -10.40 21.67
C ASN A 100 -11.93 -9.07 20.88
N THR A 101 -12.39 -9.07 19.62
CA THR A 101 -12.16 -8.01 18.62
C THR A 101 -12.81 -6.67 19.00
N SER A 102 -13.60 -6.64 20.07
CA SER A 102 -14.24 -5.46 20.64
C SER A 102 -13.25 -4.48 21.27
N LYS A 103 -12.12 -4.95 21.82
CA LYS A 103 -11.22 -4.11 22.64
C LYS A 103 -10.44 -3.05 21.85
N PHE A 104 -10.17 -3.28 20.56
CA PHE A 104 -9.37 -2.36 19.73
C PHE A 104 -10.15 -1.69 18.59
N ARG A 105 -11.46 -1.94 18.50
CA ARG A 105 -12.34 -1.16 17.63
C ARG A 105 -12.70 0.08 18.39
N GLY A 106 -12.01 1.19 18.11
CA GLY A 106 -12.29 2.49 18.73
C GLY A 106 -13.79 2.77 18.70
N GLY A 107 -14.45 2.55 19.84
CA GLY A 107 -15.85 2.89 20.02
C GLY A 107 -15.97 4.39 19.85
N ARG A 108 -16.93 4.84 19.04
CA ARG A 108 -17.31 6.25 19.05
C ARG A 108 -17.70 6.56 20.49
N ARG A 109 -16.87 7.33 21.20
CA ARG A 109 -17.24 7.99 22.44
C ARG A 109 -18.42 8.89 22.08
N ALA A 110 -19.61 8.53 22.55
CA ALA A 110 -20.77 9.40 22.55
C ALA A 110 -20.60 10.49 23.60
#